data_AF-A0A3Q3A0Q6-F1
#
_entry.id   AF-A0A3Q3A0Q6-F1
#
_cell.length_a   1.000
_cell.length_b   1.000
_cell.length_c   1.000
_cell.angle_alpha   90.00
_cell.angle_beta   90.00
_cell.angle_gamma   90.00
#
_symmetry.space_group_name_H-M   'P 1'
#
loop_
_entity.id
_entity.type
_entity.pdbx_description
1 polymer ?
#
loop_
_entity_poly.entity_id
_entity_poly.type
_entity_poly.pdbx_seq_one_letter_code
_entity_poly.pdbx_strand_id
1 'polypeptide(L)'
;MDLLPAQEAAKIYHTNYVRNSRAIGVMWAVFTICFAIITVVVFIQPYWIGDSVDTPQAGYFGLFHYCIGNALTSELTCKGSVFDFNSIPSPAFRTAMFFVGTSMLLVVGTMVGFSMFFFCSAANVYKICAWMQLASAVLMVMGCMIYPDGWDSEQVKSMCGQRTDKYSLGNCTVRWAYILAIISILDAVLLALLSFTLGNRQDSLLPDDFQVEGAGEGSGALKKTDAFHLLKPG
;
A
#
# COMPACT_ATOMS: atom_id res chain seq x y z
N MET A 1 44.55 23.46 -8.93
CA MET A 1 43.25 23.01 -8.42
C MET A 1 42.41 24.26 -8.29
N ASP A 2 41.71 24.63 -9.36
CA ASP A 2 40.88 25.83 -9.37
C ASP A 2 39.71 25.62 -8.41
N LEU A 3 39.76 26.28 -7.26
CA LEU A 3 38.60 26.43 -6.39
C LEU A 3 37.59 27.26 -7.19
N LEU A 4 36.58 26.59 -7.76
CA LEU A 4 35.37 27.25 -8.19
C LEU A 4 34.87 28.13 -7.02
N PRO A 5 34.48 29.39 -7.26
CA PRO A 5 33.92 30.23 -6.22
C PRO A 5 32.78 29.45 -5.55
N ALA A 6 32.77 29.40 -4.21
CA ALA A 6 31.89 28.51 -3.43
C ALA A 6 30.41 28.60 -3.84
N GLN A 7 29.99 29.75 -4.36
CA GLN A 7 28.65 30.02 -4.88
C GLN A 7 28.31 29.25 -6.18
N GLU A 8 29.28 29.06 -7.09
CA GLU A 8 29.10 28.26 -8.30
C GLU A 8 29.04 26.76 -7.99
N ALA A 9 29.91 26.29 -7.08
CA ALA A 9 29.89 24.91 -6.60
C ALA A 9 28.55 24.58 -5.90
N ALA A 10 28.03 25.50 -5.06
CA ALA A 10 26.73 25.35 -4.41
C ALA A 10 25.57 25.31 -5.41
N LYS A 11 25.59 26.13 -6.47
CA LYS A 11 24.55 26.16 -7.52
C LYS A 11 24.54 24.85 -8.35
N ILE A 12 25.72 24.32 -8.68
CA ILE A 12 25.87 23.03 -9.38
C ILE A 12 25.41 21.88 -8.49
N TYR A 13 25.76 21.90 -7.20
CA TYR A 13 25.28 20.89 -6.24
C TYR A 13 23.75 20.92 -6.11
N HIS A 14 23.17 22.11 -5.93
CA HIS A 14 21.72 22.29 -5.79
C HIS A 14 20.94 21.81 -7.02
N THR A 15 21.38 22.17 -8.23
CA THR A 15 20.73 21.72 -9.48
C THR A 15 20.80 20.21 -9.68
N ASN A 16 21.94 19.58 -9.41
CA ASN A 16 22.09 18.13 -9.44
C ASN A 16 21.21 17.44 -8.38
N TYR A 17 21.14 18.02 -7.18
CA TYR A 17 20.32 17.52 -6.09
C TYR A 17 18.83 17.54 -6.44
N VAL A 18 18.31 18.64 -6.99
CA VAL A 18 16.91 18.76 -7.41
C VAL A 18 16.56 17.79 -8.55
N ARG A 19 17.46 17.59 -9.52
CA ARG A 19 17.22 16.61 -10.60
C ARG A 19 17.16 15.19 -10.05
N ASN A 20 18.06 14.84 -9.13
CA ASN A 20 18.10 13.53 -8.50
C ASN A 20 16.87 13.29 -7.60
N SER A 21 16.43 14.29 -6.84
CA SER A 21 15.23 14.17 -6.01
C SER A 21 13.96 13.94 -6.83
N ARG A 22 13.83 14.62 -7.98
CA ARG A 22 12.72 14.39 -8.93
C ARG A 22 12.73 12.97 -9.50
N ALA A 23 13.90 12.45 -9.88
CA ALA A 23 14.02 11.09 -10.39
C ALA A 23 13.59 10.04 -9.34
N ILE A 24 13.98 10.24 -8.07
CA ILE A 24 13.55 9.38 -6.96
C ILE A 24 12.03 9.51 -6.72
N GLY A 25 11.47 10.72 -6.84
CA GLY A 25 10.01 10.93 -6.75
C GLY A 25 9.23 10.21 -7.84
N VAL A 26 9.70 10.22 -9.09
CA VAL A 26 9.07 9.46 -10.20
C VAL A 26 9.16 7.96 -9.95
N MET A 27 10.33 7.47 -9.51
CA MET A 27 10.50 6.05 -9.16
C MET A 27 9.54 5.63 -8.04
N TRP A 28 9.41 6.45 -7.00
CA TRP A 28 8.45 6.21 -5.91
C TRP A 28 7.00 6.20 -6.42
N ALA A 29 6.64 7.06 -7.37
CA ALA A 29 5.32 7.06 -8.01
C ALA A 29 5.03 5.75 -8.74
N VAL A 30 5.95 5.31 -9.59
CA VAL A 30 5.82 4.05 -10.34
C VAL A 30 5.66 2.86 -9.40
N PHE A 31 6.50 2.77 -8.36
CA PHE A 31 6.38 1.68 -7.38
C PHE A 31 5.08 1.76 -6.58
N THR A 32 4.60 2.95 -6.23
CA THR A 32 3.31 3.12 -5.54
C THR A 32 2.13 2.68 -6.41
N ILE A 33 2.17 2.95 -7.71
CA ILE A 33 1.14 2.48 -8.67
C ILE A 33 1.14 0.95 -8.75
N CYS A 34 2.31 0.33 -8.95
CA CYS A 34 2.42 -1.14 -8.96
C CYS A 34 1.93 -1.75 -7.64
N PHE A 35 2.29 -1.13 -6.53
CA PHE A 35 1.85 -1.56 -5.20
C PHE A 35 0.33 -1.43 -5.00
N ALA A 36 -0.30 -0.37 -5.51
CA ALA A 36 -1.75 -0.23 -5.50
C ALA A 36 -2.43 -1.37 -6.28
N ILE A 37 -1.89 -1.74 -7.45
CA ILE A 37 -2.41 -2.88 -8.22
C ILE A 37 -2.29 -4.17 -7.42
N ILE A 38 -1.13 -4.44 -6.81
CA ILE A 38 -0.92 -5.65 -5.99
C ILE A 38 -1.92 -5.72 -4.84
N THR A 39 -2.12 -4.64 -4.09
CA THR A 39 -3.04 -4.63 -2.94
C THR A 39 -4.52 -4.79 -3.36
N VAL A 40 -4.92 -4.24 -4.51
CA VAL A 40 -6.24 -4.49 -5.10
C VAL A 40 -6.40 -5.96 -5.50
N VAL A 41 -5.39 -6.55 -6.16
CA VAL A 41 -5.39 -7.97 -6.54
C VAL A 41 -5.49 -8.86 -5.29
N VAL A 42 -4.69 -8.59 -4.26
CA VAL A 42 -4.71 -9.32 -2.99
C VAL A 42 -6.09 -9.27 -2.32
N PHE A 43 -6.77 -8.12 -2.37
CA PHE A 43 -8.10 -7.96 -1.79
C PHE A 43 -9.18 -8.72 -2.57
N ILE A 44 -9.17 -8.64 -3.90
CA ILE A 44 -10.24 -9.20 -4.76
C ILE A 44 -10.06 -10.71 -4.97
N GLN A 45 -8.83 -11.19 -5.08
CA GLN A 45 -8.58 -12.56 -5.52
C GLN A 45 -8.84 -13.58 -4.42
N PRO A 46 -9.64 -14.62 -4.69
CA PRO A 46 -10.06 -15.59 -3.68
C PRO A 46 -9.03 -16.70 -3.44
N TYR A 47 -7.77 -16.46 -3.78
CA TYR A 47 -6.68 -17.45 -3.74
C TYR A 47 -5.76 -17.20 -2.56
N TRP A 48 -6.33 -17.12 -1.35
CA TRP A 48 -5.55 -17.02 -0.11
C TRP A 48 -5.20 -18.41 0.41
N ILE A 49 -6.19 -19.31 0.44
CA ILE A 49 -6.05 -20.74 0.76
C ILE A 49 -6.79 -21.55 -0.29
N GLY A 50 -6.38 -22.78 -0.53
CA GLY A 50 -7.23 -23.70 -1.27
C GLY A 50 -6.83 -25.15 -1.16
N ASP A 51 -7.37 -25.93 -2.10
CA ASP A 51 -7.15 -27.36 -2.19
C ASP A 51 -5.68 -27.70 -2.41
N SER A 52 -5.36 -28.94 -2.04
CA SER A 52 -4.09 -29.59 -2.31
C SER A 52 -4.35 -30.98 -2.89
N VAL A 53 -3.29 -31.72 -3.19
CA VAL A 53 -3.39 -33.12 -3.63
C VAL A 53 -4.03 -34.03 -2.57
N ASP A 54 -4.01 -33.64 -1.29
CA ASP A 54 -4.50 -34.42 -0.15
C ASP A 54 -5.94 -34.07 0.24
N THR A 55 -6.56 -33.09 -0.42
CA THR A 55 -7.94 -32.69 -0.12
C THR A 55 -8.96 -33.51 -0.91
N PRO A 56 -10.08 -33.92 -0.29
CA PRO A 56 -11.10 -34.76 -0.94
C PRO A 56 -11.93 -33.99 -1.98
N GLN A 57 -11.91 -32.66 -1.95
CA GLN A 57 -12.66 -31.79 -2.86
C GLN A 57 -11.84 -30.54 -3.21
N ALA A 58 -11.97 -30.09 -4.46
CA ALA A 58 -11.30 -28.88 -4.94
C ALA A 58 -11.99 -27.60 -4.42
N GLY A 59 -11.25 -26.52 -4.23
CA GLY A 59 -11.82 -25.28 -3.73
C GLY A 59 -10.79 -24.23 -3.35
N TYR A 60 -11.28 -23.04 -3.05
CA TYR A 60 -10.42 -21.95 -2.61
C TYR A 60 -11.19 -20.94 -1.79
N PHE A 61 -10.47 -20.33 -0.85
CA PHE A 61 -10.99 -19.33 0.06
C PHE A 61 -10.19 -18.04 -0.10
N GLY A 62 -10.93 -16.94 -0.27
CA GLY A 62 -10.44 -15.58 -0.17
C GLY A 62 -10.78 -14.93 1.15
N LEU A 63 -10.78 -13.59 1.15
CA LEU A 63 -11.21 -12.76 2.29
C LEU A 63 -12.74 -12.75 2.46
N PHE A 64 -13.47 -12.59 1.35
CA PHE A 64 -14.94 -12.49 1.35
C PHE A 64 -15.63 -13.46 0.38
N HIS A 65 -14.90 -14.02 -0.58
CA HIS A 65 -15.42 -14.94 -1.60
C HIS A 65 -14.71 -16.29 -1.48
N TYR A 66 -15.46 -17.37 -1.58
CA TYR A 66 -14.93 -18.73 -1.54
C TYR A 66 -15.72 -19.63 -2.49
N CYS A 67 -15.07 -20.65 -3.03
CA CYS A 67 -15.70 -21.64 -3.89
C CYS A 67 -15.32 -23.03 -3.42
N ILE A 68 -16.32 -23.90 -3.26
CA ILE A 68 -16.15 -25.29 -2.84
C ILE A 68 -16.73 -26.18 -3.93
N GLY A 69 -15.93 -27.13 -4.39
CA GLY A 69 -16.30 -28.13 -5.37
C GLY A 69 -17.14 -29.24 -4.77
N ASN A 70 -18.17 -29.67 -5.49
CA ASN A 70 -18.94 -30.86 -5.12
C ASN A 70 -18.15 -32.13 -5.47
N ALA A 71 -17.98 -33.03 -4.49
CA ALA A 71 -17.26 -34.28 -4.67
C ALA A 71 -17.85 -35.21 -5.75
N LEU A 72 -19.14 -35.11 -6.07
CA LEU A 72 -19.80 -35.97 -7.07
C LEU A 72 -19.82 -35.36 -8.48
N THR A 73 -20.10 -34.07 -8.61
CA THR A 73 -20.31 -33.42 -9.91
C THR A 73 -19.13 -32.59 -10.39
N SER A 74 -18.10 -32.42 -9.55
CA SER A 74 -16.96 -31.50 -9.79
C SER A 74 -17.37 -30.05 -10.07
N GLU A 75 -18.61 -29.67 -9.76
CA GLU A 75 -19.11 -28.31 -9.95
C GLU A 75 -18.69 -27.44 -8.77
N LEU A 76 -18.15 -26.25 -9.07
CA LEU A 76 -17.71 -25.28 -8.06
C LEU A 76 -18.88 -24.39 -7.65
N THR A 77 -19.29 -24.50 -6.39
CA THR A 77 -20.28 -23.59 -5.80
C THR A 77 -19.58 -22.42 -5.14
N CYS A 78 -19.72 -21.23 -5.75
CA CYS A 78 -19.13 -19.99 -5.26
C CYS A 78 -20.11 -19.21 -4.40
N LYS A 79 -19.66 -18.78 -3.22
CA LYS A 79 -20.43 -18.01 -2.25
C LYS A 79 -19.58 -16.88 -1.68
N GLY A 80 -20.25 -15.84 -1.22
CA GLY A 80 -19.59 -14.69 -0.63
C GLY A 80 -19.74 -13.43 -1.47
N SER A 81 -19.98 -12.31 -0.80
CA SER A 81 -20.00 -10.98 -1.42
C SER A 81 -19.51 -9.95 -0.43
N VAL A 82 -18.91 -8.87 -0.92
CA VAL A 82 -18.44 -7.73 -0.13
C VAL A 82 -19.59 -7.07 0.66
N PHE A 83 -20.83 -7.17 0.14
CA PHE A 83 -22.02 -6.56 0.73
C PHE A 83 -22.89 -7.53 1.54
N ASP A 84 -22.64 -8.83 1.45
CA ASP A 84 -23.40 -9.84 2.19
C ASP A 84 -22.52 -10.48 3.27
N PHE A 85 -22.33 -9.76 4.37
CA PHE A 85 -21.49 -10.20 5.48
C PHE A 85 -21.93 -11.52 6.09
N ASN A 86 -23.23 -11.87 6.02
CA ASN A 86 -23.75 -13.10 6.59
C ASN A 86 -23.30 -14.35 5.82
N SER A 87 -22.97 -14.20 4.54
CA SER A 87 -22.45 -15.29 3.70
C SER A 87 -21.01 -15.71 4.03
N ILE A 88 -20.26 -14.88 4.77
CA ILE A 88 -18.85 -15.12 5.12
C ILE A 88 -18.78 -16.08 6.33
N PRO A 89 -18.00 -17.18 6.23
CA PRO A 89 -18.10 -18.33 7.15
C PRO A 89 -17.58 -18.08 8.56
N SER A 90 -16.64 -17.13 8.74
CA SER A 90 -16.06 -16.80 10.04
C SER A 90 -16.07 -15.30 10.32
N PRO A 91 -16.37 -14.87 11.57
CA PRO A 91 -16.15 -13.49 11.99
C PRO A 91 -14.70 -13.01 11.77
N ALA A 92 -13.72 -13.90 11.92
CA ALA A 92 -12.31 -13.56 11.69
C ALA A 92 -12.05 -13.14 10.23
N PHE A 93 -12.62 -13.84 9.26
CA PHE A 93 -12.51 -13.45 7.85
C PHE A 93 -13.20 -12.10 7.56
N ARG A 94 -14.34 -11.81 8.20
CA ARG A 94 -15.01 -10.50 8.10
C ARG A 94 -14.09 -9.39 8.62
N THR A 95 -13.48 -9.59 9.78
CA THR A 95 -12.55 -8.63 10.38
C THR A 95 -11.29 -8.45 9.53
N ALA A 96 -10.69 -9.55 9.06
CA ALA A 96 -9.54 -9.51 8.16
C ALA A 96 -9.85 -8.75 6.86
N MET A 97 -11.04 -8.97 6.27
CA MET A 97 -11.52 -8.24 5.11
C MET A 97 -11.57 -6.73 5.36
N PHE A 98 -12.07 -6.26 6.51
CA PHE A 98 -12.08 -4.83 6.83
C PHE A 98 -10.67 -4.25 6.95
N PHE A 99 -9.75 -4.95 7.62
CA PHE A 99 -8.37 -4.50 7.77
C PHE A 99 -7.63 -4.44 6.42
N VAL A 100 -7.69 -5.52 5.63
CA VAL A 100 -7.06 -5.58 4.30
C VAL A 100 -7.71 -4.61 3.33
N GLY A 101 -9.03 -4.48 3.35
CA GLY A 101 -9.78 -3.53 2.52
C GLY A 101 -9.44 -2.08 2.84
N THR A 102 -9.37 -1.72 4.12
CA THR A 102 -8.97 -0.37 4.56
C THR A 102 -7.51 -0.09 4.18
N SER A 103 -6.63 -1.09 4.32
CA SER A 103 -5.25 -1.00 3.87
C SER A 103 -5.17 -0.69 2.36
N MET A 104 -5.90 -1.45 1.53
CA MET A 104 -5.98 -1.21 0.08
C MET A 104 -6.50 0.19 -0.25
N LEU A 105 -7.56 0.66 0.43
CA LEU A 105 -8.10 2.01 0.22
C LEU A 105 -7.09 3.11 0.58
N LEU A 106 -6.30 2.93 1.64
CA LEU A 106 -5.22 3.87 1.97
C LEU A 106 -4.18 3.91 0.85
N VAL A 107 -3.76 2.76 0.31
CA VAL A 107 -2.78 2.71 -0.80
C VAL A 107 -3.34 3.38 -2.05
N VAL A 108 -4.58 3.08 -2.44
CA VAL A 108 -5.26 3.76 -3.55
C VAL A 108 -5.36 5.27 -3.28
N GLY A 109 -5.64 5.67 -2.05
CA GLY A 109 -5.62 7.08 -1.62
C GLY A 109 -4.27 7.75 -1.82
N THR A 110 -3.16 7.04 -1.55
CA THR A 110 -1.80 7.57 -1.80
C THR A 110 -1.53 7.77 -3.28
N MET A 111 -2.04 6.89 -4.13
CA MET A 111 -2.00 7.05 -5.60
C MET A 111 -2.78 8.28 -6.06
N VAL A 112 -3.97 8.53 -5.49
CA VAL A 112 -4.76 9.73 -5.81
C VAL A 112 -4.09 11.00 -5.26
N GLY A 113 -3.38 10.91 -4.14
CA GLY A 113 -2.57 11.99 -3.58
C GLY A 113 -1.58 12.62 -4.57
N PHE A 114 -1.11 11.86 -5.58
CA PHE A 114 -0.28 12.41 -6.65
C PHE A 114 -1.01 13.46 -7.50
N SER A 115 -2.33 13.32 -7.69
CA SER A 115 -3.12 14.34 -8.40
C SER A 115 -3.31 15.62 -7.58
N MET A 116 -3.04 15.59 -6.26
CA MET A 116 -3.19 16.73 -5.35
C MET A 116 -1.90 17.56 -5.18
N PHE A 117 -0.77 17.14 -5.77
CA PHE A 117 0.48 17.93 -5.85
C PHE A 117 0.28 19.32 -6.50
N PHE A 118 -0.83 19.54 -7.20
CA PHE A 118 -1.19 20.83 -7.79
C PHE A 118 -1.62 21.89 -6.76
N PHE A 119 -2.13 21.48 -5.60
CA PHE A 119 -2.74 22.38 -4.61
C PHE A 119 -2.00 22.43 -3.26
N CYS A 120 -1.24 21.39 -2.91
CA CYS A 120 -0.52 21.29 -1.64
C CYS A 120 1.01 21.31 -1.84
N SER A 121 1.77 21.72 -0.80
CA SER A 121 3.22 21.64 -0.84
C SER A 121 3.68 20.18 -0.98
N ALA A 122 4.58 19.93 -1.94
CA ALA A 122 5.03 18.57 -2.24
C ALA A 122 5.61 17.85 -1.01
N ALA A 123 6.32 18.56 -0.13
CA ALA A 123 6.85 18.02 1.12
C ALA A 123 5.76 17.46 2.04
N ASN A 124 4.65 18.18 2.20
CA ASN A 124 3.54 17.73 3.03
C ASN A 124 2.82 16.55 2.41
N VAL A 125 2.64 16.54 1.08
CA VAL A 125 2.04 15.39 0.37
C VAL A 125 2.88 14.13 0.58
N TYR A 126 4.21 14.20 0.40
CA TYR A 126 5.08 13.04 0.66
C TYR A 126 5.00 12.55 2.12
N LYS A 127 4.95 13.46 3.10
CA LYS A 127 4.81 13.06 4.52
C LYS A 127 3.46 12.40 4.79
N ILE A 128 2.36 12.95 4.27
CA ILE A 128 1.01 12.38 4.42
C ILE A 128 0.97 10.99 3.77
N CYS A 129 1.47 10.85 2.53
CA CYS A 129 1.54 9.58 1.85
C CYS A 129 2.39 8.56 2.60
N ALA A 130 3.50 8.99 3.22
CA ALA A 130 4.33 8.13 4.04
C ALA A 130 3.58 7.56 5.25
N TRP A 131 2.84 8.42 5.98
CA TRP A 131 2.00 7.99 7.09
C TRP A 131 0.86 7.05 6.66
N MET A 132 0.24 7.34 5.51
CA MET A 132 -0.79 6.46 4.93
C MET A 132 -0.23 5.09 4.54
N GLN A 133 0.98 5.03 3.97
CA GLN A 133 1.66 3.78 3.62
C GLN A 133 2.05 2.97 4.87
N LEU A 134 2.53 3.64 5.94
CA LEU A 134 2.78 2.98 7.23
C LEU A 134 1.49 2.44 7.85
N ALA A 135 0.42 3.24 7.87
CA ALA A 135 -0.87 2.80 8.38
C ALA A 135 -1.41 1.60 7.58
N SER A 136 -1.29 1.62 6.25
CA SER A 136 -1.61 0.49 5.39
C SER A 136 -0.82 -0.77 5.74
N ALA A 137 0.49 -0.65 5.99
CA ALA A 137 1.33 -1.79 6.39
C ALA A 137 0.84 -2.42 7.70
N VAL A 138 0.55 -1.61 8.71
CA VAL A 138 0.02 -2.09 10.00
C VAL A 138 -1.33 -2.80 9.83
N LEU A 139 -2.24 -2.22 9.05
CA LEU A 139 -3.55 -2.83 8.79
C LEU A 139 -3.41 -4.14 8.01
N MET A 140 -2.48 -4.22 7.05
CA MET A 140 -2.21 -5.46 6.31
C MET A 140 -1.64 -6.55 7.21
N VAL A 141 -0.71 -6.21 8.12
CA VAL A 141 -0.19 -7.13 9.15
C VAL A 141 -1.34 -7.67 10.00
N MET A 142 -2.21 -6.79 10.51
CA MET A 142 -3.37 -7.20 11.30
C MET A 142 -4.29 -8.12 10.50
N GLY A 143 -4.57 -7.81 9.24
CA GLY A 143 -5.36 -8.66 8.34
C GLY A 143 -4.75 -10.06 8.17
N CYS A 144 -3.43 -10.14 7.93
CA CYS A 144 -2.72 -11.40 7.77
C CYS A 144 -2.66 -12.22 9.07
N MET A 145 -2.59 -11.58 10.23
CA MET A 145 -2.61 -12.29 11.53
C MET A 145 -4.00 -12.78 11.90
N ILE A 146 -5.05 -12.02 11.59
CA ILE A 146 -6.44 -12.38 11.91
C ILE A 146 -6.97 -13.46 10.96
N TYR A 147 -6.50 -13.49 9.71
CA TYR A 147 -7.00 -14.44 8.71
C TYR A 147 -6.86 -15.92 9.14
N PRO A 148 -5.72 -16.38 9.70
CA PRO A 148 -5.57 -17.71 10.29
C PRO A 148 -6.55 -18.11 11.39
N ASP A 149 -7.12 -17.14 12.13
CA ASP A 149 -8.13 -17.42 13.14
C ASP A 149 -9.45 -17.92 12.53
N GLY A 150 -9.68 -17.67 11.24
CA GLY A 150 -10.88 -18.11 10.53
C GLY A 150 -10.84 -19.55 10.00
N TRP A 151 -9.70 -20.23 10.10
CA TRP A 151 -9.50 -21.57 9.53
C TRP A 151 -10.28 -22.67 10.27
N ASP A 152 -10.68 -22.39 11.50
CA ASP A 152 -11.49 -23.29 12.35
C ASP A 152 -12.97 -23.37 11.93
N SER A 153 -13.40 -22.59 10.93
CA SER A 153 -14.77 -22.60 10.43
C SER A 153 -15.18 -23.93 9.82
N GLU A 154 -16.45 -24.30 9.95
CA GLU A 154 -16.99 -25.56 9.43
C GLU A 154 -16.77 -25.73 7.93
N GLN A 155 -16.87 -24.63 7.17
CA GLN A 155 -16.66 -24.62 5.72
C GLN A 155 -15.21 -24.97 5.37
N VAL A 156 -14.23 -24.38 6.07
CA VAL A 156 -12.82 -24.68 5.88
C VAL A 156 -12.52 -26.12 6.34
N LYS A 157 -13.00 -26.55 7.51
CA LYS A 157 -12.84 -27.93 8.00
C LYS A 157 -13.44 -28.98 7.07
N SER A 158 -14.59 -28.68 6.45
CA SER A 158 -15.22 -29.61 5.50
C SER A 158 -14.34 -29.90 4.29
N MET A 159 -13.48 -28.95 3.91
CA MET A 159 -12.60 -29.06 2.76
C MET A 159 -11.19 -29.50 3.15
N CYS A 160 -10.62 -28.88 4.18
CA CYS A 160 -9.25 -29.08 4.65
C CYS A 160 -9.10 -30.23 5.64
N GLY A 161 -10.21 -30.83 6.07
CA GLY A 161 -10.26 -31.94 7.02
C GLY A 161 -10.53 -31.47 8.45
N GLN A 162 -11.07 -32.38 9.27
CA GLN A 162 -11.50 -32.10 10.66
C GLN A 162 -10.34 -31.81 11.63
N ARG A 163 -9.09 -32.10 11.23
CA ARG A 163 -7.89 -31.75 12.00
C ARG A 163 -7.44 -30.30 11.80
N THR A 164 -8.13 -29.54 10.95
CA THR A 164 -7.86 -28.10 10.76
C THR A 164 -8.27 -27.34 12.02
N ASP A 165 -7.37 -26.48 12.50
CA ASP A 165 -7.57 -25.62 13.66
C ASP A 165 -6.98 -24.24 13.34
N LYS A 166 -7.13 -23.26 14.23
CA LYS A 166 -6.54 -21.92 14.11
C LYS A 166 -5.03 -22.04 13.89
N TYR A 167 -4.51 -21.34 12.87
CA TYR A 167 -3.09 -21.42 12.45
C TYR A 167 -2.59 -22.79 11.99
N SER A 168 -3.45 -23.81 11.89
CA SER A 168 -3.10 -25.14 11.41
C SER A 168 -3.98 -25.52 10.22
N LEU A 169 -3.45 -25.29 9.01
CA LEU A 169 -4.04 -25.83 7.78
C LEU A 169 -3.80 -27.33 7.77
N GLY A 170 -4.89 -28.13 7.83
CA GLY A 170 -4.81 -29.58 7.77
C GLY A 170 -4.28 -30.06 6.40
N ASN A 171 -5.19 -30.47 5.52
CA ASN A 171 -4.82 -30.92 4.18
C ASN A 171 -4.75 -29.77 3.16
N CYS A 172 -5.16 -28.54 3.51
CA CYS A 172 -5.13 -27.40 2.59
C CYS A 172 -3.77 -26.71 2.52
N THR A 173 -3.55 -25.92 1.47
CA THR A 173 -2.32 -25.16 1.28
C THR A 173 -2.58 -23.66 1.13
N VAL A 174 -1.60 -22.86 1.53
CA VAL A 174 -1.57 -21.41 1.30
C VAL A 174 -1.35 -21.15 -0.19
N ARG A 175 -2.10 -20.20 -0.75
CA ARG A 175 -2.01 -19.79 -2.16
C ARG A 175 -1.31 -18.44 -2.32
N TRP A 176 -1.05 -18.10 -3.57
CA TRP A 176 -0.22 -16.95 -3.96
C TRP A 176 -0.73 -15.59 -3.46
N ALA A 177 -2.05 -15.39 -3.29
CA ALA A 177 -2.56 -14.08 -2.86
C ALA A 177 -2.15 -13.77 -1.41
N TYR A 178 -2.10 -14.78 -0.54
CA TYR A 178 -1.61 -14.63 0.83
C TYR A 178 -0.10 -14.30 0.86
N ILE A 179 0.69 -14.91 -0.02
CA ILE A 179 2.12 -14.61 -0.16
C ILE A 179 2.32 -13.17 -0.62
N LEU A 180 1.55 -12.71 -1.61
CA LEU A 180 1.57 -11.32 -2.05
C LEU A 180 1.14 -10.36 -0.93
N ALA A 181 0.20 -10.74 -0.07
CA ALA A 181 -0.17 -9.93 1.10
C ALA A 181 1.01 -9.74 2.04
N ILE A 182 1.80 -10.79 2.31
CA ILE A 182 3.01 -10.71 3.14
C ILE A 182 4.08 -9.83 2.49
N ILE A 183 4.37 -10.02 1.20
CA ILE A 183 5.32 -9.19 0.45
C ILE A 183 4.89 -7.73 0.48
N SER A 184 3.58 -7.48 0.35
CA SER A 184 3.02 -6.14 0.34
C SER A 184 3.31 -5.35 1.62
N ILE A 185 3.50 -6.02 2.76
CA ILE A 185 3.86 -5.36 4.03
C ILE A 185 5.27 -4.76 3.93
N LEU A 186 6.23 -5.52 3.40
CA LEU A 186 7.61 -5.05 3.23
C LEU A 186 7.66 -3.89 2.23
N ASP A 187 6.96 -4.03 1.11
CA ASP A 187 6.89 -2.99 0.08
C ASP A 187 6.28 -1.69 0.62
N ALA A 188 5.21 -1.78 1.43
CA ALA A 188 4.59 -0.62 2.07
C ALA A 188 5.58 0.13 2.99
N VAL A 189 6.37 -0.60 3.77
CA VAL A 189 7.39 -0.01 4.66
C VAL A 189 8.50 0.66 3.85
N LEU A 190 8.99 0.01 2.79
CA LEU A 190 10.02 0.57 1.91
C LEU A 190 9.53 1.85 1.22
N LEU A 191 8.31 1.85 0.70
CA LEU A 191 7.69 3.02 0.08
C LEU A 191 7.48 4.16 1.08
N ALA A 192 7.06 3.85 2.31
CA ALA A 192 6.92 4.85 3.37
C ALA A 192 8.26 5.51 3.71
N LEU A 193 9.32 4.72 3.86
CA LEU A 193 10.67 5.24 4.12
C LEU A 193 11.15 6.14 2.98
N LEU A 194 10.99 5.69 1.73
CA LEU A 194 11.32 6.51 0.55
C LEU A 194 10.53 7.83 0.56
N SER A 195 9.23 7.79 0.85
CA SER A 195 8.38 8.98 0.91
C SER A 195 8.80 9.93 2.04
N PHE A 196 9.15 9.42 3.23
CA PHE A 196 9.71 10.26 4.30
C PHE A 196 11.03 10.92 3.90
N THR A 197 11.94 10.16 3.27
CA THR A 197 13.21 10.74 2.82
C THR A 197 12.98 11.82 1.76
N LEU A 198 12.05 11.63 0.83
CA LEU A 198 11.68 12.64 -0.16
C LEU A 198 11.04 13.87 0.47
N GLY A 199 10.11 13.69 1.41
CA GLY A 199 9.49 14.80 2.13
C GLY A 199 10.51 15.65 2.89
N ASN A 200 11.40 15.00 3.65
CA ASN A 200 12.44 15.69 4.41
C ASN A 200 13.46 16.40 3.50
N ARG A 201 13.84 15.78 2.37
CA ARG A 201 14.72 16.41 1.37
C ARG A 201 14.07 17.62 0.71
N GLN A 202 12.76 17.58 0.49
CA GLN A 202 12.01 18.70 -0.07
C GLN A 202 11.91 19.88 0.92
N ASP A 203 11.83 19.61 2.23
CA ASP A 203 11.93 20.65 3.26
C ASP A 203 13.31 21.29 3.27
N SER A 204 14.39 20.51 3.20
CA SER A 204 15.76 21.05 3.18
C SER A 204 16.10 21.89 1.94
N LEU A 205 15.28 21.81 0.88
CA LEU A 205 15.41 22.61 -0.33
C LEU A 205 14.64 23.93 -0.28
N LEU A 206 13.75 24.11 0.70
CA LEU A 206 13.05 25.35 0.93
C LEU A 206 13.91 26.18 1.91
N PRO A 207 14.56 27.28 1.48
CA PRO A 207 15.36 28.10 2.40
C PRO A 207 14.50 28.68 3.53
N ASP A 208 15.11 28.80 4.73
CA ASP A 208 14.47 29.24 5.99
C ASP A 208 13.87 30.66 5.95
N ASP A 209 14.11 31.44 4.89
CA ASP A 209 13.53 32.78 4.69
C ASP A 209 12.01 32.78 4.40
N PHE A 210 11.35 31.62 4.41
CA PHE A 210 9.89 31.52 4.39
C PHE A 210 9.29 31.45 5.81
N GLN A 211 9.68 32.39 6.69
CA GLN A 211 8.80 32.74 7.80
C GLN A 211 7.61 33.55 7.25
N VAL A 212 6.41 33.14 7.61
CA VAL A 212 5.21 33.97 7.42
C VAL A 212 5.28 35.09 8.45
N GLU A 213 6.19 36.05 8.26
CA GLU A 213 6.10 37.35 8.93
C GLU A 213 5.17 38.23 8.11
N GLY A 214 3.92 38.29 8.54
CA GLY A 214 3.06 39.41 8.22
C GLY A 214 3.56 40.64 8.96
N ALA A 215 4.42 41.45 8.34
CA ALA A 215 4.29 42.91 8.21
C ALA A 215 5.64 43.57 7.83
N GLY A 216 5.68 44.28 6.69
CA GLY A 216 6.60 45.40 6.47
C GLY A 216 7.61 45.28 5.32
N GLU A 217 7.22 45.81 4.16
CA GLU A 217 8.02 46.50 3.13
C GLU A 217 9.31 45.88 2.53
N GLY A 218 9.20 45.51 1.24
CA GLY A 218 10.02 46.17 0.20
C GLY A 218 11.41 45.60 -0.13
N SER A 219 11.47 44.48 -0.85
CA SER A 219 12.48 44.27 -1.91
C SER A 219 12.05 43.10 -2.80
N GLY A 220 12.34 43.15 -4.10
CA GLY A 220 11.75 42.31 -5.15
C GLY A 220 11.83 40.80 -4.89
N ALA A 221 10.77 40.25 -4.29
CA ALA A 221 10.61 38.82 -4.08
C ALA A 221 9.88 38.20 -5.28
N LEU A 222 10.53 37.25 -5.94
CA LEU A 222 9.89 36.34 -6.88
C LEU A 222 8.75 35.64 -6.11
N LYS A 223 7.50 35.81 -6.57
CA LYS A 223 6.32 35.27 -5.87
C LYS A 223 6.47 33.76 -5.72
N LYS A 224 6.11 33.24 -4.54
CA LYS A 224 6.05 31.80 -4.21
C LYS A 224 5.32 30.96 -5.28
N THR A 225 4.41 31.58 -6.02
CA THR A 225 3.69 31.00 -7.17
C THR A 225 4.60 30.67 -8.37
N ASP A 226 5.63 31.47 -8.62
CA ASP A 226 6.52 31.34 -9.79
C ASP A 226 7.60 30.26 -9.57
N ALA A 227 8.12 30.12 -8.35
CA ALA A 227 9.04 29.05 -7.98
C ALA A 227 8.35 27.67 -7.93
N PHE A 228 7.07 27.63 -7.52
CA PHE A 228 6.26 26.40 -7.53
C PHE A 228 5.93 25.93 -8.95
N HIS A 229 5.78 26.88 -9.89
CA HIS A 229 5.62 26.57 -11.31
C HIS A 229 6.88 25.95 -11.94
N LEU A 230 8.08 26.28 -11.43
CA LEU A 230 9.37 25.72 -11.86
C LEU A 230 9.69 24.35 -11.24
N LEU A 231 9.01 23.98 -10.15
CA LEU A 231 9.19 22.72 -9.40
C LEU A 231 8.15 21.65 -9.71
N LYS A 232 7.10 21.98 -10.48
CA LYS A 232 6.19 20.97 -11.03
C LYS A 232 6.93 20.04 -11.99
N PRO A 233 6.68 18.73 -11.94
CA PRO A 233 7.05 17.86 -13.04
C PRO A 233 6.24 18.30 -14.26
N GLY A 234 6.95 18.69 -15.32
CA GLY A 234 6.40 18.75 -16.67
C GLY A 234 6.33 17.35 -17.26
#